data_AF-A0A6I5YXI2-F1
#
_entry.id   AF-A0A6I5YXI2-F1
#
_cell.length_a   1.000
_cell.length_b   1.000
_cell.length_c   1.000
_cell.angle_alpha   90.00
_cell.angle_beta   90.00
_cell.angle_gamma   90.00
#
_symmetry.space_group_name_H-M   'P 1'
#
loop_
_entity.id
_entity.type
_entity.pdbx_description
1 polymer ?
#
loop_
_entity_poly.entity_id
_entity_poly.type
_entity_poly.pdbx_seq_one_letter_code
_entity_poly.pdbx_strand_id
1 'polypeptide(L)'
;MLTIATPQLSFAEWQDVQAALNAVADCGCTQPSAAGSFRSRIGHAVDALIGPKKAAVAPLPAHLRPVRDFLCETGRTRKIAERHVPSLSAQGFSRAQIEALALLGA
;
A
#
# COMPACT_ATOMS: atom_id res chain seq x y z
N MET A 1 3.29 17.16 -9.72
CA MET A 1 3.22 17.51 -8.30
C MET A 1 1.79 17.28 -7.85
N LEU A 2 1.61 16.37 -6.89
CA LEU A 2 0.32 16.16 -6.24
C LEU A 2 0.05 17.38 -5.35
N THR A 3 -0.87 18.26 -5.74
CA THR A 3 -1.29 19.39 -4.89
C THR A 3 -2.26 18.85 -3.84
N ILE A 4 -1.73 18.16 -2.84
CA ILE A 4 -2.51 17.64 -1.70
C ILE A 4 -2.26 18.59 -0.54
N ALA A 5 -3.31 19.20 0.00
CA ALA A 5 -3.22 20.00 1.22
C ALA A 5 -2.69 19.10 2.34
N THR A 6 -1.82 19.61 3.23
CA THR A 6 -1.30 18.82 4.35
C THR A 6 -2.48 18.27 5.17
N PRO A 7 -2.67 16.93 5.24
CA PRO A 7 -3.86 16.37 5.87
C PRO A 7 -3.82 16.65 7.37
N GLN A 8 -4.86 17.30 7.88
CA GLN A 8 -5.03 17.56 9.31
C GLN A 8 -5.64 16.31 9.94
N LEU A 9 -4.78 15.49 10.55
CA LEU A 9 -5.13 14.23 11.19
C LEU A 9 -4.80 14.31 12.67
N SER A 10 -5.72 13.82 13.50
CA SER A 10 -5.42 13.51 14.90
C SER A 10 -4.41 12.36 15.01
N PHE A 11 -3.82 12.19 16.18
CA PHE A 11 -2.86 11.11 16.42
C PHE A 11 -3.47 9.71 16.19
N ALA A 12 -4.74 9.51 16.59
CA ALA A 12 -5.45 8.25 16.36
C ALA A 12 -5.64 7.98 14.87
N GLU A 13 -6.06 8.98 14.10
CA GLU A 13 -6.24 8.81 12.65
C GLU A 13 -4.91 8.53 11.93
N TRP A 14 -3.79 9.07 12.43
CA TRP A 14 -2.46 8.72 11.94
C TRP A 14 -2.09 7.26 12.19
N GLN A 15 -2.46 6.72 13.35
CA GLN A 15 -2.27 5.30 13.65
C GLN A 15 -3.08 4.41 12.70
N ASP A 16 -4.32 4.80 12.38
CA ASP A 16 -5.16 4.08 11.43
C ASP A 16 -4.55 4.07 10.02
N VAL A 17 -4.06 5.22 9.54
CA VAL A 17 -3.37 5.34 8.25
C VAL A 17 -2.12 4.46 8.22
N GLN A 18 -1.30 4.49 9.28
CA GLN A 18 -0.10 3.68 9.37
C GLN A 18 -0.41 2.18 9.41
N ALA A 19 -1.43 1.77 10.17
CA ALA A 19 -1.88 0.39 10.24
C ALA A 19 -2.35 -0.10 8.85
N ALA A 20 -3.13 0.71 8.14
CA ALA A 20 -3.58 0.41 6.79
C ALA A 20 -2.42 0.24 5.80
N LEU A 21 -1.42 1.13 5.84
CA LEU A 21 -0.21 1.06 5.01
C LEU A 21 0.63 -0.19 5.32
N ASN A 22 0.84 -0.49 6.60
CA ASN A 22 1.60 -1.68 7.01
C ASN A 22 0.89 -2.97 6.57
N ALA A 23 -0.44 -3.02 6.68
CA ALA A 23 -1.22 -4.21 6.35
C ALA A 23 -1.23 -4.53 4.84
N VAL A 24 -0.93 -3.55 3.99
CA VAL A 24 -0.88 -3.71 2.52
C VAL A 24 0.55 -3.62 1.96
N ALA A 25 1.57 -3.37 2.79
CA ALA A 25 2.96 -3.21 2.36
C ALA A 25 3.51 -4.45 1.64
N ASP A 26 3.10 -5.64 2.07
CA ASP A 26 3.50 -6.91 1.46
C ASP A 26 2.65 -7.28 0.24
N CYS A 27 1.59 -6.53 -0.07
CA CYS A 27 0.62 -6.88 -1.11
C CYS A 27 1.00 -6.42 -2.53
N GLY A 28 2.28 -6.09 -2.77
CA GLY A 28 2.85 -6.06 -4.11
C GLY A 28 2.11 -5.17 -5.09
N CYS A 29 1.96 -3.87 -4.79
CA CYS A 29 1.56 -2.88 -5.80
C CYS A 29 2.59 -2.73 -6.94
N THR A 30 3.74 -3.40 -6.83
CA THR A 30 4.79 -3.49 -7.84
C THR A 30 4.57 -4.70 -8.74
N GLN A 31 3.90 -4.46 -9.86
CA GLN A 31 4.21 -5.23 -11.06
C GLN A 31 4.14 -4.35 -12.30
N PRO A 32 5.28 -3.79 -12.75
CA PRO A 32 5.67 -4.01 -14.13
C PRO A 32 6.35 -5.39 -14.19
N SER A 33 5.92 -6.23 -15.12
CA SER A 33 6.64 -7.44 -15.49
C SER A 33 8.07 -7.09 -15.91
N ALA A 34 9.03 -7.13 -14.99
CA ALA A 34 10.46 -7.21 -15.28
C ALA A 34 11.22 -7.63 -14.02
N ALA A 35 11.96 -8.72 -14.14
CA ALA A 35 12.94 -9.17 -13.17
C ALA A 35 14.09 -8.15 -13.01
N GLY A 36 14.73 -8.14 -11.83
CA GLY A 36 15.95 -7.37 -11.51
C GLY A 36 15.65 -5.97 -11.00
N SER A 37 16.20 -5.47 -9.89
CA SER A 37 17.55 -5.62 -9.36
C SER A 37 17.59 -5.28 -7.87
N PHE A 38 18.60 -5.79 -7.17
CA PHE A 38 18.96 -5.62 -5.75
C PHE A 38 18.25 -6.51 -4.69
N ARG A 39 16.92 -6.46 -4.49
CA ARG A 39 16.28 -7.29 -3.44
C ARG A 39 16.32 -8.80 -3.73
N SER A 40 16.27 -9.18 -5.01
CA SER A 40 16.30 -10.58 -5.45
C SER A 40 17.67 -11.26 -5.21
N ARG A 41 18.78 -10.51 -5.22
CA ARG A 41 20.11 -11.10 -4.98
C ARG A 41 20.36 -11.45 -3.50
N ILE A 42 19.78 -10.68 -2.57
CA ILE A 42 19.90 -10.97 -1.14
C ILE A 42 18.99 -12.14 -0.76
N GLY A 43 17.77 -12.20 -1.29
CA GLY A 43 16.85 -13.33 -1.04
C GLY A 43 17.45 -14.69 -1.44
N HIS A 44 18.10 -14.77 -2.59
CA HIS A 44 18.70 -16.03 -3.07
C HIS A 44 19.83 -16.58 -2.19
N ALA A 45 20.61 -15.72 -1.52
CA ALA A 45 21.70 -16.18 -0.64
C ALA A 45 21.16 -16.79 0.66
N VAL A 46 20.00 -16.32 1.14
CA VAL A 46 19.36 -16.83 2.36
C VAL A 46 18.53 -18.08 2.07
N ASP A 47 17.85 -18.13 0.91
CA ASP A 47 17.10 -19.31 0.45
C ASP A 47 17.98 -20.54 0.21
N ALA A 48 19.25 -20.34 -0.17
CA ALA A 48 20.21 -21.43 -0.36
C ALA A 48 20.63 -22.11 0.95
N LEU A 49 20.50 -21.44 2.10
CA LEU A 49 20.88 -21.97 3.42
C LEU A 49 19.70 -22.52 4.23
N ILE A 50 18.49 -22.02 3.98
CA ILE A 50 17.30 -22.32 4.81
C ILE A 50 16.23 -23.11 4.02
N GLY A 51 16.44 -23.31 2.71
CA GLY A 51 15.45 -23.89 1.81
C GLY A 51 14.35 -22.87 1.50
N PRO A 52 13.68 -22.98 0.33
CA PRO A 52 12.70 -22.00 -0.11
C PRO A 52 11.45 -22.09 0.76
N LYS A 53 11.45 -21.40 1.90
CA LYS A 53 10.21 -20.96 2.51
C LYS A 53 9.68 -19.88 1.58
N LYS A 54 8.91 -20.30 0.57
CA LYS A 54 7.82 -19.48 0.05
C LYS A 54 7.02 -19.08 1.28
N ALA A 55 7.32 -17.92 1.84
CA ALA A 55 6.42 -17.23 2.75
C ALA A 55 5.15 -17.06 1.92
N ALA A 56 4.20 -17.97 2.10
CA ALA A 56 2.89 -17.85 1.48
C ALA A 56 2.40 -16.47 1.94
N VAL A 57 2.36 -15.52 1.01
CA VAL A 57 1.80 -14.20 1.26
C VAL A 57 0.40 -14.49 1.78
N ALA A 58 0.17 -14.24 3.07
CA ALA A 58 -1.12 -14.52 3.68
C ALA A 58 -2.18 -13.76 2.87
N PRO A 59 -3.34 -14.38 2.57
CA PRO A 59 -4.35 -13.75 1.76
C PRO A 59 -4.78 -12.45 2.45
N LEU A 60 -4.63 -11.32 1.73
CA LEU A 60 -5.02 -10.01 2.23
C LEU A 60 -6.50 -10.04 2.65
N PRO A 61 -6.85 -9.67 3.90
CA PRO A 61 -8.22 -9.54 4.34
C PRO A 61 -9.08 -8.74 3.35
N ALA A 62 -10.33 -9.16 3.14
CA ALA A 62 -11.19 -8.58 2.11
C ALA A 62 -11.40 -7.07 2.25
N HIS A 63 -11.46 -6.57 3.48
CA HIS A 63 -11.62 -5.15 3.78
C HIS A 63 -10.40 -4.31 3.38
N LEU A 64 -9.20 -4.89 3.27
CA LEU A 64 -7.99 -4.17 2.87
C LEU A 64 -7.77 -4.13 1.35
N ARG A 65 -8.55 -4.88 0.56
CA ARG A 65 -8.40 -4.86 -0.91
C ARG A 65 -8.63 -3.46 -1.50
N PRO A 66 -9.65 -2.69 -1.09
CA PRO A 66 -9.83 -1.34 -1.65
C PRO A 66 -8.70 -0.38 -1.26
N VAL A 67 -8.11 -0.55 -0.06
CA VAL A 67 -6.92 0.20 0.36
C VAL A 67 -5.75 -0.10 -0.56
N ARG A 68 -5.46 -1.39 -0.78
CA ARG A 68 -4.43 -1.82 -1.73
C ARG A 68 -4.68 -1.26 -3.13
N ASP A 69 -5.90 -1.43 -3.67
CA ASP A 69 -6.21 -1.03 -5.04
C ASP A 69 -6.13 0.49 -5.24
N PHE A 70 -6.50 1.28 -4.22
CA PHE A 70 -6.30 2.72 -4.17
C PHE A 70 -4.82 3.10 -4.19
N LEU A 71 -4.00 2.50 -3.32
CA LEU A 71 -2.57 2.79 -3.23
C LEU A 71 -1.83 2.37 -4.51
N CYS A 72 -2.15 1.20 -5.06
CA CYS A 72 -1.53 0.71 -6.29
C CYS A 72 -1.83 1.63 -7.48
N GLU A 73 -3.07 2.08 -7.64
CA GLU A 73 -3.39 3.03 -8.70
C GLU A 73 -2.76 4.40 -8.45
N THR A 74 -2.82 4.88 -7.21
CA THR A 74 -2.27 6.18 -6.84
C THR A 74 -0.76 6.23 -7.08
N GLY A 75 -0.02 5.19 -6.71
CA GLY A 75 1.41 5.05 -7.02
C GLY A 75 1.68 4.94 -8.52
N ARG A 76 0.88 4.16 -9.25
CA ARG A 76 1.04 4.00 -10.72
C ARG A 76 0.81 5.31 -11.49
N THR A 77 -0.19 6.09 -11.09
CA THR A 77 -0.61 7.30 -11.81
C THR A 77 -0.01 8.58 -11.24
N ARG A 78 0.56 8.52 -10.02
CA ARG A 78 1.01 9.67 -9.22
C ARG A 78 -0.11 10.72 -9.06
N LYS A 79 -1.36 10.25 -9.01
CA LYS A 79 -2.60 11.03 -8.85
C LYS A 79 -3.51 10.31 -7.87
N ILE A 80 -4.32 11.05 -7.10
CA ILE A 80 -5.34 10.42 -6.24
C ILE A 80 -6.26 9.56 -7.11
N ALA A 81 -6.40 8.29 -6.73
CA ALA A 81 -7.28 7.35 -7.38
C ALA A 81 -8.76 7.58 -6.99
N GLU A 82 -9.35 8.67 -7.48
CA GLU A 82 -10.71 9.14 -7.09
C GLU A 82 -11.79 8.06 -7.24
N ARG A 83 -11.64 7.09 -8.16
CA ARG A 83 -12.60 5.99 -8.33
C ARG A 83 -12.74 5.10 -7.09
N HIS A 84 -11.70 5.01 -6.27
CA HIS A 84 -11.68 4.14 -5.07
C HIS A 84 -12.08 4.90 -3.80
N VAL A 85 -12.13 6.23 -3.85
CA VAL A 85 -12.48 7.08 -2.70
C VAL A 85 -13.82 6.71 -2.08
N PRO A 86 -14.93 6.49 -2.85
CA PRO A 86 -16.20 6.09 -2.24
C PRO A 86 -16.12 4.76 -1.47
N SER A 87 -15.29 3.81 -1.93
CA SER A 87 -15.11 2.52 -1.25
C SER A 87 -14.33 2.66 0.06
N LEU A 88 -13.35 3.56 0.12
CA LEU A 88 -12.63 3.88 1.35
C LEU A 88 -13.53 4.65 2.33
N SER A 89 -14.30 5.62 1.84
CA SER A 89 -15.26 6.34 2.69
C SER A 89 -16.33 5.41 3.26
N ALA A 90 -16.80 4.42 2.49
CA ALA A 90 -17.72 3.41 3.00
C ALA A 90 -17.13 2.51 4.10
N GLN A 91 -15.80 2.43 4.21
CA GLN A 91 -15.10 1.75 5.31
C GLN A 91 -14.84 2.66 6.51
N GLY A 92 -15.24 3.94 6.45
CA GLY A 92 -15.06 4.91 7.51
C GLY A 92 -13.82 5.79 7.39
N PHE A 93 -13.03 5.67 6.32
CA PHE A 93 -11.90 6.59 6.12
C PHE A 93 -12.39 8.01 5.83
N SER A 94 -11.88 8.97 6.60
CA SER A 94 -12.13 10.39 6.37
C SER A 94 -11.40 10.88 5.11
N ARG A 95 -11.85 12.01 4.53
CA ARG A 95 -11.16 12.59 3.35
C ARG A 95 -9.69 12.89 3.65
N ALA A 96 -9.38 13.37 4.85
CA ALA A 96 -8.01 13.64 5.28
C ALA A 96 -7.15 12.36 5.36
N GLN A 97 -7.72 11.25 5.85
CA GLN A 97 -7.03 9.96 5.88
C GLN A 97 -6.74 9.44 4.46
N ILE A 98 -7.70 9.57 3.55
CA ILE A 98 -7.55 9.18 2.14
C ILE A 98 -6.46 10.01 1.45
N GLU A 99 -6.41 11.31 1.71
CA GLU A 99 -5.36 12.20 1.21
C GLU A 99 -3.98 11.86 1.79
N ALA A 100 -3.90 11.49 3.07
CA ALA A 100 -2.68 10.99 3.68
C ALA A 100 -2.22 9.65 3.10
N LEU A 101 -3.14 8.72 2.87
CA LEU A 101 -2.85 7.46 2.17
C LEU A 101 -2.29 7.73 0.77
N ALA A 102 -2.86 8.68 0.02
CA ALA A 102 -2.35 9.06 -1.29
C ALA A 102 -0.95 9.70 -1.21
N LEU A 103 -0.70 10.56 -0.23
CA LEU A 103 0.59 11.20 -0.04
C LEU A 103 1.70 10.21 0.32
N LEU A 104 1.42 9.27 1.22
CA LEU A 104 2.41 8.33 1.74
C LEU A 104 2.57 7.07 0.90
N GLY A 105 1.53 6.69 0.14
CA GLY A 105 1.53 5.50 -0.69
C GLY A 105 1.93 5.72 -2.16
N ALA A 106 2.13 6.96 -2.60
CA ALA A 106 2.44 7.30 -3.99
C ALA A 106 3.87 6.96 -4.42
#